data_AF-A0A357NH19-F1
#
_entry.id   AF-A0A357NH19-F1
#
_cell.length_a   1.000
_cell.length_b   1.000
_cell.length_c   1.000
_cell.angle_alpha   90.00
_cell.angle_beta   90.00
_cell.angle_gamma   90.00
#
_symmetry.space_group_name_H-M   'P 1'
#
loop_
_entity.id
_entity.type
_entity.pdbx_description
1 polymer ?
#
loop_
_entity_poly.entity_id
_entity_poly.type
_entity_poly.pdbx_seq_one_letter_code
_entity_poly.pdbx_strand_id
1 'polypeptide(L)'
;MRMKPEGWQAQRRIESDYDRAMRRLIQRSWQIIGVDPDLMNPWDLIRRIERLAHTGGFEHFAMSAAKKMVTQTFFDTAKTWRQAAKGGSKGRLIFEALRNEMQGPVGNAVYALIDRNAGIIRSMPFVFAHQATHYIQEETLKGKRHEQIARELLDNFSKMTETKAALIARTEASKAHTALIHVRAERLGLAWYIWRTSQDARVRNSHEHMEGVLCRFDTPP
;
A
#
# COMPACT_ATOMS: atom_id res chain seq x y z
N MET A 1 25.08 -19.31 -2.69
CA MET A 1 23.72 -19.09 -3.25
C MET A 1 22.72 -19.24 -2.11
N ARG A 2 22.27 -18.14 -1.48
CA ARG A 2 21.34 -18.20 -0.33
C ARG A 2 19.96 -18.67 -0.84
N MET A 3 19.55 -19.88 -0.44
CA MET A 3 18.20 -20.41 -0.71
C MET A 3 17.17 -19.48 -0.06
N LYS A 4 16.26 -18.92 -0.86
CA LYS A 4 15.19 -18.04 -0.36
C LYS A 4 14.08 -18.93 0.24
N PRO A 5 13.63 -18.69 1.48
CA PRO A 5 12.56 -19.48 2.10
C PRO A 5 11.21 -19.31 1.38
N GLU A 6 10.36 -20.34 1.42
CA GLU A 6 9.15 -20.53 0.60
C GLU A 6 8.01 -19.49 0.77
N GLY A 7 8.16 -18.45 1.60
CA GLY A 7 7.18 -17.36 1.76
C GLY A 7 7.49 -16.06 1.00
N TRP A 8 8.74 -15.89 0.55
CA TRP A 8 9.24 -14.61 0.00
C TRP A 8 8.56 -14.18 -1.31
N GLN A 9 8.14 -15.14 -2.14
CA GLN A 9 7.49 -14.85 -3.42
C GLN A 9 6.07 -14.26 -3.25
N ALA A 10 5.39 -14.59 -2.15
CA ALA A 10 4.03 -14.11 -1.88
C ALA A 10 4.00 -12.63 -1.50
N GLN A 11 4.92 -12.19 -0.62
CA GLN A 11 5.02 -10.79 -0.21
C GLN A 11 5.35 -9.86 -1.40
N ARG A 12 6.33 -10.23 -2.24
CA ARG A 12 6.64 -9.48 -3.47
C ARG A 12 5.48 -9.41 -4.46
N ARG A 13 4.65 -10.46 -4.52
CA ARG A 13 3.48 -10.49 -5.39
C ARG A 13 2.41 -9.51 -4.90
N ILE A 14 2.13 -9.47 -3.59
CA ILE A 14 1.17 -8.52 -3.00
C ILE A 14 1.63 -7.08 -3.25
N GLU A 15 2.91 -6.79 -3.01
CA GLU A 15 3.50 -5.48 -3.29
C GLU A 15 3.35 -5.10 -4.77
N SER A 16 3.68 -6.02 -5.68
CA SER A 16 3.59 -5.76 -7.13
C SER A 16 2.15 -5.60 -7.63
N ASP A 17 1.21 -6.39 -7.12
CA ASP A 17 -0.20 -6.30 -7.49
C ASP A 17 -0.82 -4.97 -7.01
N TYR A 18 -0.41 -4.51 -5.83
CA TYR A 18 -0.87 -3.24 -5.27
C TYR A 18 -0.22 -2.03 -5.95
N ASP A 19 1.09 -2.06 -6.22
CA ASP A 19 1.78 -1.05 -7.04
C ASP A 19 1.11 -0.90 -8.41
N ARG A 20 0.80 -2.02 -9.08
CA ARG A 20 0.10 -2.01 -10.36
C ARG A 20 -1.31 -1.43 -10.26
N ALA A 21 -2.06 -1.76 -9.20
CA ALA A 21 -3.39 -1.20 -8.98
C ALA A 21 -3.32 0.33 -8.81
N MET A 22 -2.37 0.81 -8.02
CA MET A 22 -2.13 2.23 -7.81
C MET A 22 -1.71 2.95 -9.10
N ARG A 23 -0.77 2.39 -9.87
CA ARG A 23 -0.37 2.95 -11.18
C ARG A 23 -1.54 3.08 -12.15
N ARG A 24 -2.41 2.06 -12.22
CA ARG A 24 -3.61 2.09 -13.08
C ARG A 24 -4.63 3.14 -12.66
N LEU A 25 -4.81 3.38 -11.35
CA LEU A 25 -5.66 4.47 -10.89
C LEU A 25 -5.16 5.79 -11.43
N ILE A 26 -3.89 6.07 -11.17
CA ILE A 26 -3.25 7.32 -11.55
C ILE A 26 -3.46 7.54 -13.04
N GLN A 27 -3.13 6.53 -13.85
CA GLN A 27 -3.33 6.55 -15.30
C GLN A 27 -4.79 6.80 -15.73
N ARG A 28 -5.78 6.24 -15.02
CA ARG A 28 -7.20 6.52 -15.32
C ARG A 28 -7.62 7.92 -14.87
N SER A 29 -7.13 8.38 -13.73
CA SER A 29 -7.32 9.74 -13.24
C SER A 29 -6.81 10.75 -14.26
N TRP A 30 -5.70 10.47 -14.94
CA TRP A 30 -5.18 11.28 -16.05
C TRP A 30 -6.15 11.40 -17.23
N GLN A 31 -6.82 10.30 -17.61
CA GLN A 31 -7.83 10.33 -18.68
C GLN A 31 -9.04 11.20 -18.32
N ILE A 32 -9.36 11.31 -17.02
CA ILE A 32 -10.49 12.10 -16.50
C ILE A 32 -10.11 13.59 -16.34
N ILE A 33 -8.86 13.89 -15.98
CA ILE A 33 -8.40 15.28 -15.79
C ILE A 33 -8.40 16.04 -17.13
N GLY A 34 -8.30 15.36 -18.28
CA GLY A 34 -8.47 15.93 -19.62
C GLY A 34 -7.46 17.05 -19.89
N VAL A 35 -6.29 16.69 -20.40
CA VAL A 35 -5.12 17.58 -20.33
C VAL A 35 -4.61 17.92 -21.72
N ASP A 36 -4.83 19.16 -22.15
CA ASP A 36 -3.95 19.83 -23.10
C ASP A 36 -2.91 20.63 -22.28
N PRO A 37 -1.63 20.21 -22.25
CA PRO A 37 -0.58 20.89 -21.49
C PRO A 37 -0.32 22.33 -21.94
N ASP A 38 -0.72 22.70 -23.15
CA ASP A 38 -0.45 24.01 -23.75
C ASP A 38 -1.54 25.05 -23.44
N LEU A 39 -2.67 24.59 -22.89
CA LEU A 39 -3.83 25.43 -22.55
C LEU A 39 -4.02 25.58 -21.04
N MET A 40 -3.12 25.04 -20.21
CA MET A 40 -3.40 24.84 -18.80
C MET A 40 -2.70 25.84 -17.88
N ASN A 41 -3.51 26.56 -17.11
CA ASN A 41 -3.06 27.28 -15.92
C ASN A 41 -2.66 26.27 -14.82
N PRO A 42 -1.47 26.37 -14.19
CA PRO A 42 -1.05 25.50 -13.09
C PRO A 42 -2.07 25.38 -11.94
N TRP A 43 -2.85 26.43 -11.68
CA TRP A 43 -3.89 26.41 -10.66
C TRP A 43 -5.12 25.59 -11.07
N ASP A 44 -5.42 25.46 -12.37
CA ASP A 44 -6.46 24.57 -12.85
C ASP A 44 -6.10 23.10 -12.64
N LEU A 45 -4.82 22.75 -12.78
CA LEU A 45 -4.33 21.41 -12.48
C LEU A 45 -4.60 21.03 -11.02
N ILE A 46 -4.24 21.92 -10.08
CA ILE A 46 -4.49 21.71 -8.64
C ILE A 46 -5.97 21.49 -8.38
N ARG A 47 -6.83 22.39 -8.86
CA ARG A 47 -8.29 22.29 -8.69
C ARG A 47 -8.85 20.97 -9.20
N ARG A 48 -8.35 20.47 -10.34
CA ARG A 48 -8.80 19.19 -10.92
C ARG A 48 -8.34 18.00 -10.09
N ILE A 49 -7.11 18.03 -9.56
CA ILE A 49 -6.58 16.97 -8.69
C ILE A 49 -7.34 16.92 -7.35
N GLU A 50 -7.62 18.07 -6.75
CA GLU A 50 -8.45 18.13 -5.54
C GLU A 50 -9.87 17.64 -5.81
N ARG A 51 -10.50 18.08 -6.91
CA ARG A 51 -11.85 17.63 -7.28
C ARG A 51 -11.90 16.12 -7.49
N LEU A 52 -10.88 15.53 -8.14
CA LEU A 52 -10.75 14.08 -8.30
C LEU A 52 -10.79 13.37 -6.94
N ALA A 53 -10.06 13.89 -5.94
CA ALA A 53 -9.99 13.32 -4.59
C ALA A 53 -11.36 13.25 -3.91
N HIS A 54 -12.25 14.20 -4.22
CA HIS A 54 -13.60 14.27 -3.69
C HIS A 54 -14.63 13.47 -4.50
N THR A 55 -14.24 12.81 -5.60
CA THR A 55 -15.19 11.99 -6.36
C THR A 55 -15.45 10.65 -5.64
N GLY A 56 -16.72 10.22 -5.62
CA GLY A 56 -17.08 8.88 -5.13
C GLY A 56 -16.37 7.75 -5.89
N GLY A 57 -15.97 7.99 -7.15
CA GLY A 57 -15.16 7.06 -7.95
C GLY A 57 -13.76 6.84 -7.38
N PHE A 58 -13.09 7.92 -6.94
CA PHE A 58 -11.77 7.82 -6.30
C PHE A 58 -11.83 7.18 -4.91
N GLU A 59 -12.85 7.55 -4.11
CA GLU A 59 -13.17 6.92 -2.82
C GLU A 59 -13.34 5.40 -2.98
N HIS A 60 -14.20 4.98 -3.92
CA HIS A 60 -14.46 3.57 -4.20
C HIS A 60 -13.21 2.84 -4.68
N PHE A 61 -12.39 3.50 -5.50
CA PHE A 61 -11.12 2.93 -5.92
C PHE A 61 -10.18 2.72 -4.73
N ALA A 62 -9.98 3.74 -3.90
CA ALA A 62 -9.07 3.69 -2.75
C ALA A 62 -9.44 2.52 -1.84
N MET A 63 -10.74 2.39 -1.56
CA MET A 63 -11.31 1.27 -0.83
C MET A 63 -11.07 -0.07 -1.51
N SER A 64 -11.31 -0.17 -2.83
CA SER A 64 -11.14 -1.41 -3.59
C SER A 64 -9.68 -1.87 -3.65
N ALA A 65 -8.74 -0.93 -3.85
CA ALA A 65 -7.31 -1.22 -3.88
C ALA A 65 -6.81 -1.67 -2.51
N ALA A 66 -7.19 -0.96 -1.44
CA ALA A 66 -6.85 -1.32 -0.07
C ALA A 66 -7.45 -2.69 0.33
N LYS A 67 -8.74 -2.92 0.01
CA LYS A 67 -9.41 -4.20 0.22
C LYS A 67 -8.66 -5.32 -0.46
N LYS A 68 -8.33 -5.17 -1.75
CA LYS A 68 -7.60 -6.19 -2.50
C LYS A 68 -6.25 -6.51 -1.85
N MET A 69 -5.48 -5.50 -1.44
CA MET A 69 -4.17 -5.68 -0.81
C MET A 69 -4.22 -6.46 0.50
N VAL A 70 -5.06 -6.01 1.44
CA VAL A 70 -5.17 -6.62 2.77
C VAL A 70 -5.76 -8.02 2.65
N THR A 71 -6.75 -8.20 1.77
CA THR A 71 -7.38 -9.50 1.53
C THR A 71 -6.39 -10.48 0.89
N GLN A 72 -5.56 -10.05 -0.06
CA GLN A 72 -4.47 -10.88 -0.60
C GLN A 72 -3.46 -11.26 0.49
N THR A 73 -3.07 -10.32 1.35
CA THR A 73 -2.17 -10.59 2.49
C THR A 73 -2.74 -11.65 3.44
N PHE A 74 -4.05 -11.55 3.73
CA PHE A 74 -4.78 -12.52 4.53
C PHE A 74 -4.82 -13.91 3.87
N PHE A 75 -5.17 -13.96 2.57
CA PHE A 75 -5.36 -15.23 1.86
C PHE A 75 -4.08 -15.89 1.37
N ASP A 76 -3.00 -15.16 1.11
CA ASP A 76 -1.71 -15.75 0.76
C ASP A 76 -1.11 -16.50 1.95
N THR A 77 -1.29 -15.97 3.16
CA THR A 77 -1.04 -16.74 4.39
C THR A 77 -1.85 -18.03 4.41
N ALA A 78 -3.14 -17.93 4.06
CA ALA A 78 -4.03 -19.10 3.96
C ALA A 78 -3.74 -20.03 2.77
N LYS A 79 -2.97 -19.60 1.76
CA LYS A 79 -2.62 -20.42 0.59
C LYS A 79 -1.60 -21.48 0.96
N THR A 80 -0.58 -21.11 1.75
CA THR A 80 0.36 -22.07 2.36
C THR A 80 -0.39 -23.07 3.23
N TRP A 81 -1.40 -22.60 3.99
CA TRP A 81 -2.23 -23.46 4.83
C TRP A 81 -3.15 -24.36 4.01
N ARG A 82 -3.72 -23.87 2.91
CA ARG A 82 -4.52 -24.69 1.97
C ARG A 82 -3.69 -25.74 1.26
N GLN A 83 -2.44 -25.42 0.91
CA GLN A 83 -1.50 -26.40 0.36
C GLN A 83 -1.16 -27.48 1.39
N ALA A 84 -0.87 -27.10 2.64
CA ALA A 84 -0.69 -28.04 3.74
C ALA A 84 -1.96 -28.87 4.03
N ALA A 85 -3.14 -28.24 3.98
CA ALA A 85 -4.44 -28.88 4.16
C ALA A 85 -4.76 -29.91 3.07
N LYS A 86 -4.30 -29.65 1.84
CA LYS A 86 -4.49 -30.54 0.69
C LYS A 86 -3.71 -31.85 0.87
N GLY A 87 -2.54 -31.80 1.50
CA GLY A 87 -1.79 -33.00 1.90
C GLY A 87 -2.46 -33.82 3.01
N GLY A 88 -3.34 -33.20 3.82
CA GLY A 88 -4.01 -33.86 4.95
C GLY A 88 -5.54 -34.00 4.83
N SER A 89 -6.14 -33.72 3.66
CA SER A 89 -7.60 -33.74 3.42
C SER A 89 -8.45 -32.87 4.37
N LYS A 90 -7.89 -31.81 4.97
CA LYS A 90 -8.57 -30.91 5.93
C LYS A 90 -8.97 -29.55 5.35
N GLY A 91 -9.04 -29.42 4.03
CA GLY A 91 -9.27 -28.14 3.34
C GLY A 91 -10.55 -27.41 3.75
N ARG A 92 -11.66 -28.15 3.93
CA ARG A 92 -12.95 -27.59 4.36
C ARG A 92 -12.89 -27.02 5.78
N LEU A 93 -12.34 -27.78 6.72
CA LEU A 93 -12.22 -27.37 8.12
C LEU A 93 -11.37 -26.10 8.27
N ILE A 94 -10.28 -26.00 7.51
CA ILE A 94 -9.43 -24.80 7.51
C ILE A 94 -10.15 -23.59 6.91
N PHE A 95 -10.93 -23.80 5.84
CA PHE A 95 -11.75 -22.72 5.27
C PHE A 95 -12.81 -22.23 6.26
N GLU A 96 -13.50 -23.13 6.97
CA GLU A 96 -14.47 -22.78 8.00
C GLU A 96 -13.80 -22.03 9.18
N ALA A 97 -12.62 -22.46 9.62
CA ALA A 97 -11.86 -21.76 10.66
C ALA A 97 -11.48 -20.33 10.25
N LEU A 98 -10.99 -20.14 9.02
CA LEU A 98 -10.67 -18.80 8.48
C LEU A 98 -11.93 -17.92 8.36
N ARG A 99 -13.06 -18.51 7.95
CA ARG A 99 -14.33 -17.79 7.87
C ARG A 99 -14.81 -17.34 9.24
N ASN A 100 -14.70 -18.21 10.26
CA ASN A 100 -15.07 -17.88 11.63
C ASN A 100 -14.12 -16.85 12.25
N GLU A 101 -12.83 -16.93 11.93
CA GLU A 101 -11.82 -15.93 12.33
C GLU A 101 -12.20 -14.52 11.85
N MET A 102 -12.69 -14.42 10.61
CA MET A 102 -13.17 -13.17 10.00
C MET A 102 -14.44 -12.60 10.66
N GLN A 103 -15.17 -13.38 11.45
CA GLN A 103 -16.32 -12.89 12.22
C GLN A 103 -15.91 -12.30 13.58
N GLY A 104 -14.65 -12.45 13.98
CA GLY A 104 -14.12 -12.00 15.25
C GLY A 104 -13.18 -10.80 15.17
N PRO A 105 -12.33 -10.60 16.20
CA PRO A 105 -11.35 -9.51 16.28
C PRO A 105 -10.40 -9.42 15.08
N VAL A 106 -10.06 -10.56 14.45
CA VAL A 106 -9.22 -10.58 13.25
C VAL A 106 -9.94 -9.93 12.06
N GLY A 107 -11.23 -10.20 11.89
CA GLY A 107 -12.04 -9.52 10.88
C GLY A 107 -12.07 -8.01 11.09
N ASN A 108 -12.30 -7.57 12.33
CA ASN A 108 -12.28 -6.14 12.67
C ASN A 108 -10.93 -5.50 12.35
N ALA A 109 -9.82 -6.18 12.66
CA ALA A 109 -8.48 -5.72 12.32
C ALA A 109 -8.25 -5.65 10.79
N VAL A 110 -8.75 -6.63 10.03
CA VAL A 110 -8.73 -6.60 8.56
C VAL A 110 -9.47 -5.36 8.03
N TYR A 111 -10.67 -5.08 8.52
CA TYR A 111 -11.44 -3.90 8.09
C TYR A 111 -10.75 -2.59 8.48
N ALA A 112 -10.17 -2.49 9.67
CA ALA A 112 -9.41 -1.32 10.10
C ALA A 112 -8.16 -1.07 9.22
N LEU A 113 -7.45 -2.14 8.85
CA LEU A 113 -6.32 -2.04 7.92
C LEU A 113 -6.75 -1.60 6.52
N ILE A 114 -7.91 -2.07 6.06
CA ILE A 114 -8.47 -1.66 4.76
C ILE A 114 -8.79 -0.16 4.79
N ASP A 115 -9.50 0.32 5.80
CA ASP A 115 -9.86 1.74 5.89
C ASP A 115 -8.64 2.65 6.04
N ARG A 116 -7.66 2.26 6.87
CA ARG A 116 -6.39 2.97 7.00
C ARG A 116 -5.69 3.13 5.65
N ASN A 117 -5.56 2.04 4.91
CA ASN A 117 -4.84 2.05 3.63
C ASN A 117 -5.62 2.80 2.55
N ALA A 118 -6.95 2.74 2.57
CA ALA A 118 -7.81 3.58 1.75
C ALA A 118 -7.59 5.07 2.10
N GLY A 119 -7.49 5.41 3.39
CA GLY A 119 -7.18 6.76 3.86
C GLY A 119 -5.84 7.30 3.37
N ILE A 120 -4.80 6.47 3.34
CA ILE A 120 -3.49 6.84 2.79
C ILE A 120 -3.61 7.15 1.29
N ILE A 121 -4.31 6.30 0.53
CA ILE A 121 -4.57 6.56 -0.89
C ILE A 121 -5.39 7.85 -1.08
N ARG A 122 -6.42 8.07 -0.26
CA ARG A 122 -7.26 9.27 -0.29
C ARG A 122 -6.48 10.55 0.00
N SER A 123 -5.46 10.49 0.85
CA SER A 123 -4.62 11.65 1.20
C SER A 123 -3.69 12.10 0.06
N MET A 124 -3.41 11.22 -0.91
CA MET A 124 -2.40 11.45 -1.94
C MET A 124 -2.61 12.72 -2.78
N PRO A 125 -3.81 12.98 -3.33
CA PRO A 125 -4.05 14.19 -4.12
C PRO A 125 -3.88 15.48 -3.31
N PHE A 126 -4.30 15.50 -2.04
CA PHE A 126 -4.16 16.67 -1.17
C PHE A 126 -2.70 17.00 -0.86
N VAL A 127 -1.89 15.97 -0.57
CA VAL A 127 -0.45 16.15 -0.36
C VAL A 127 0.21 16.69 -1.63
N PHE A 128 -0.19 16.20 -2.80
CA PHE A 128 0.31 16.74 -4.05
C PHE A 128 -0.10 18.19 -4.27
N ALA A 129 -1.39 18.51 -4.10
CA ALA A 129 -1.93 19.85 -4.28
C ALA A 129 -1.14 20.87 -3.44
N HIS A 130 -0.90 20.55 -2.17
CA HIS A 130 -0.09 21.40 -1.28
C HIS A 130 1.35 21.61 -1.80
N GLN A 131 2.02 20.54 -2.25
CA GLN A 131 3.38 20.64 -2.82
C GLN A 131 3.39 21.43 -4.13
N ALA A 132 2.38 21.24 -4.97
CA ALA A 132 2.22 21.94 -6.23
C ALA A 132 1.98 23.44 -6.01
N THR A 133 1.18 23.83 -5.01
CA THR A 133 0.98 25.24 -4.64
C THR A 133 2.29 25.95 -4.35
N HIS A 134 3.14 25.35 -3.51
CA HIS A 134 4.44 25.93 -3.17
C HIS A 134 5.33 26.06 -4.40
N TYR A 135 5.41 25.00 -5.21
CA TYR A 135 6.21 24.97 -6.43
C TYR A 135 5.76 26.04 -7.44
N ILE A 136 4.45 26.25 -7.63
CA ILE A 136 3.95 27.32 -8.53
C ILE A 136 4.42 28.68 -8.03
N GLN A 137 4.26 28.96 -6.73
CA GLN A 137 4.64 30.25 -6.16
C GLN A 137 6.13 30.54 -6.39
N GLU A 138 7.00 29.56 -6.11
CA GLU A 138 8.45 29.70 -6.30
C GLU A 138 8.85 29.92 -7.75
N GLU A 139 8.30 29.15 -8.69
CA GLU A 139 8.68 29.22 -10.09
C GLU A 139 8.09 30.44 -10.81
N THR A 140 6.89 30.90 -10.40
CA THR A 140 6.32 32.16 -10.87
C THR A 140 7.20 33.34 -10.45
N LEU A 141 7.73 33.36 -9.21
CA LEU A 141 8.67 34.39 -8.76
C LEU A 141 9.97 34.41 -9.57
N LYS A 142 10.39 33.26 -10.11
CA LYS A 142 11.55 33.13 -11.01
C LYS A 142 11.25 33.53 -12.47
N GLY A 143 10.03 34.01 -12.76
CA GLY A 143 9.62 34.43 -14.10
C GLY A 143 9.35 33.27 -15.07
N LYS A 144 9.16 32.05 -14.56
CA LYS A 144 8.91 30.89 -15.40
C LYS A 144 7.51 30.95 -16.00
N ARG A 145 7.41 30.56 -17.27
CA ARG A 145 6.13 30.54 -18.00
C ARG A 145 5.17 29.52 -17.41
N HIS A 146 3.88 29.86 -17.36
CA HIS A 146 2.85 29.01 -16.76
C HIS A 146 2.70 27.65 -17.45
N GLU A 147 2.85 27.58 -18.77
CA GLU A 147 2.79 26.34 -19.54
C GLU A 147 3.94 25.40 -19.15
N GLN A 148 5.12 25.97 -18.90
CA GLN A 148 6.28 25.20 -18.43
C GLN A 148 6.07 24.69 -17.00
N ILE A 149 5.57 25.54 -16.09
CA ILE A 149 5.22 25.13 -14.71
C ILE A 149 4.19 24.00 -14.74
N ALA A 150 3.15 24.11 -15.57
CA ALA A 150 2.12 23.10 -15.71
C ALA A 150 2.71 21.76 -16.19
N ARG A 151 3.52 21.76 -17.26
CA ARG A 151 4.21 20.54 -17.74
C ARG A 151 5.09 19.89 -16.68
N GLU A 152 5.86 20.68 -15.94
CA GLU A 152 6.73 20.16 -14.87
C GLU A 152 5.93 19.61 -13.68
N LEU A 153 4.81 20.25 -13.31
CA LEU A 153 3.89 19.70 -12.29
C LEU A 153 3.27 18.38 -12.72
N LEU A 154 2.91 18.22 -14.00
CA LEU A 154 2.36 16.96 -14.50
C LEU A 154 3.39 15.82 -14.39
N ASP A 155 4.63 16.08 -14.83
CA ASP A 155 5.73 15.14 -14.71
C ASP A 155 6.03 14.80 -13.23
N ASN A 156 6.13 15.82 -12.38
CA ASN A 156 6.34 15.66 -10.95
C ASN A 156 5.20 14.88 -10.28
N PHE A 157 3.94 15.12 -10.66
CA PHE A 157 2.80 14.37 -10.15
C PHE A 157 2.94 12.89 -10.50
N SER A 158 3.24 12.58 -11.76
CA SER A 158 3.41 11.19 -12.21
C SER A 158 4.51 10.48 -11.41
N LYS A 159 5.69 11.09 -11.29
CA LYS A 159 6.85 10.57 -10.56
C LYS A 159 6.57 10.42 -9.07
N MET A 160 5.98 11.43 -8.45
CA MET A 160 5.62 11.40 -7.04
C MET A 160 4.62 10.26 -6.78
N THR A 161 3.63 10.11 -7.65
CA THR A 161 2.59 9.12 -7.43
C THR A 161 3.09 7.70 -7.67
N GLU A 162 4.00 7.49 -8.63
CA GLU A 162 4.71 6.20 -8.77
C GLU A 162 5.58 5.88 -7.55
N THR A 163 6.38 6.85 -7.09
CA THR A 163 7.27 6.69 -5.94
C THR A 163 6.47 6.36 -4.68
N LYS A 164 5.35 7.06 -4.49
CA LYS A 164 4.50 6.90 -3.32
C LYS A 164 3.65 5.63 -3.43
N ALA A 165 3.18 5.24 -4.62
CA ALA A 165 2.56 3.93 -4.84
C ALA A 165 3.50 2.79 -4.44
N ALA A 166 4.77 2.84 -4.87
CA ALA A 166 5.76 1.85 -4.49
C ALA A 166 6.08 1.86 -2.98
N LEU A 167 6.14 3.05 -2.37
CA LEU A 167 6.35 3.21 -0.92
C LEU A 167 5.18 2.64 -0.11
N ILE A 168 3.94 2.99 -0.46
CA ILE A 168 2.73 2.50 0.19
C ILE A 168 2.63 0.99 0.01
N ALA A 169 2.84 0.47 -1.21
CA ALA A 169 2.83 -0.95 -1.50
C ALA A 169 3.75 -1.74 -0.57
N ARG A 170 4.99 -1.29 -0.41
CA ARG A 170 5.98 -1.97 0.43
C ARG A 170 5.65 -1.84 1.91
N THR A 171 5.38 -0.61 2.35
CA THR A 171 5.30 -0.26 3.77
C THR A 171 3.97 -0.71 4.36
N GLU A 172 2.87 -0.39 3.70
CA GLU A 172 1.54 -0.66 4.24
C GLU A 172 1.14 -2.11 4.04
N ALA A 173 1.62 -2.82 3.02
CA ALA A 173 1.45 -4.28 2.94
C ALA A 173 2.22 -4.99 4.07
N SER A 174 3.47 -4.58 4.35
CA SER A 174 4.27 -5.17 5.42
C SER A 174 3.68 -4.89 6.81
N LYS A 175 3.20 -3.66 7.05
CA LYS A 175 2.49 -3.30 8.29
C LYS A 175 1.18 -4.06 8.42
N ALA A 176 0.39 -4.19 7.34
CA ALA A 176 -0.85 -4.96 7.36
C ALA A 176 -0.58 -6.43 7.68
N HIS A 177 0.45 -7.03 7.07
CA HIS A 177 0.84 -8.41 7.37
C HIS A 177 1.23 -8.60 8.85
N THR A 178 2.08 -7.71 9.36
CA THR A 178 2.52 -7.75 10.77
C THR A 178 1.36 -7.57 11.73
N ALA A 179 0.47 -6.61 11.48
CA ALA A 179 -0.72 -6.38 12.29
C ALA A 179 -1.66 -7.60 12.31
N LEU A 180 -1.83 -8.29 11.17
CA LEU A 180 -2.63 -9.51 11.11
C LEU A 180 -2.01 -10.65 11.92
N ILE A 181 -0.69 -10.83 11.85
CA ILE A 181 0.02 -11.82 12.66
C ILE A 181 -0.12 -11.48 14.14
N HIS A 182 0.05 -10.21 14.50
CA HIS A 182 -0.06 -9.75 15.88
C HIS A 182 -1.43 -10.05 16.48
N VAL A 183 -2.51 -9.66 15.81
CA VAL A 183 -3.88 -9.93 16.29
C VAL A 183 -4.14 -11.44 16.45
N ARG A 184 -3.60 -12.26 15.54
CA ARG A 184 -3.69 -13.73 15.68
C ARG A 184 -2.90 -14.25 16.88
N ALA A 185 -1.68 -13.76 17.04
CA ALA A 185 -0.79 -14.15 18.13
C ALA A 185 -1.41 -13.80 19.48
N GLU A 186 -1.93 -12.58 19.64
CA GLU A 186 -2.64 -12.15 20.85
C GLU A 186 -3.81 -13.06 21.18
N ARG A 187 -4.63 -13.45 20.20
CA ARG A 187 -5.75 -14.38 20.43
C ARG A 187 -5.32 -15.77 20.88
N LEU A 188 -4.10 -16.18 20.53
CA LEU A 188 -3.50 -17.45 20.94
C LEU A 188 -2.67 -17.32 22.23
N GLY A 189 -2.59 -16.14 22.84
CA GLY A 189 -1.73 -15.89 24.01
C GLY A 189 -0.23 -15.89 23.68
N LEU A 190 0.13 -15.67 22.42
CA LEU A 190 1.52 -15.65 21.95
C LEU A 190 2.04 -14.21 21.94
N ALA A 191 3.00 -13.91 22.82
CA ALA A 191 3.60 -12.57 22.94
C ALA A 191 4.78 -12.30 21.98
N TRP A 192 5.16 -13.30 21.18
CA TRP A 192 6.43 -13.29 20.43
C TRP A 192 6.23 -13.49 18.93
N TYR A 193 7.13 -12.92 18.14
CA TYR A 193 7.23 -13.15 16.70
C TYR A 193 8.69 -13.35 16.29
N ILE A 194 8.92 -14.00 15.16
CA ILE A 194 10.24 -14.11 14.57
C ILE A 194 10.45 -12.89 13.67
N TRP A 195 11.51 -12.13 13.91
CA TRP A 195 11.90 -11.01 13.06
C TRP A 195 12.29 -11.50 11.66
N ARG A 196 11.65 -10.91 10.66
CA ARG A 196 11.90 -11.18 9.24
C ARG A 196 12.12 -9.87 8.52
N THR A 197 13.23 -9.78 7.80
CA THR A 197 13.53 -8.65 6.92
C THR A 197 12.93 -8.85 5.54
N SER A 198 12.87 -7.77 4.75
CA SER A 198 12.51 -7.87 3.33
C SER A 198 13.57 -8.57 2.47
N GLN A 199 14.76 -8.81 3.03
CA GLN A 199 15.93 -9.40 2.35
C GLN A 199 16.27 -8.70 1.02
N ASP A 200 15.98 -7.39 0.93
CA ASP A 200 16.33 -6.52 -0.19
C ASP A 200 17.70 -5.87 0.08
N ALA A 201 18.39 -5.45 -0.98
CA ALA A 201 19.69 -4.77 -0.92
C ALA A 201 19.66 -3.46 -0.10
N ARG A 202 18.46 -2.95 0.22
CA ARG A 202 18.23 -1.73 1.01
C ARG A 202 18.02 -2.00 2.50
N VAL A 203 18.01 -3.25 2.94
CA VAL A 203 17.90 -3.60 4.36
C VAL A 203 19.10 -3.01 5.09
N ARG A 204 18.86 -2.26 6.16
CA ARG A 204 19.92 -1.71 7.00
C ARG A 204 20.66 -2.85 7.68
N ASN A 205 21.97 -2.69 7.87
CA ASN A 205 22.79 -3.71 8.51
C ASN A 205 22.23 -4.17 9.87
N SER A 206 21.76 -3.24 10.71
CA SER A 206 21.14 -3.56 12.01
C SER A 206 19.87 -4.43 11.87
N HIS A 207 19.07 -4.21 10.83
CA HIS A 207 17.87 -5.02 10.58
C HIS A 207 18.24 -6.41 10.05
N GLU A 208 19.30 -6.53 9.24
CA GLU A 208 19.79 -7.82 8.73
C GLU A 208 20.29 -8.71 9.88
N HIS A 209 20.99 -8.15 10.86
CA HIS A 209 21.43 -8.87 12.07
C HIS A 209 20.28 -9.44 12.90
N MET A 210 19.09 -8.85 12.79
CA MET A 210 17.91 -9.31 13.51
C MET A 210 17.16 -10.43 12.79
N GLU A 211 17.55 -10.82 11.58
CA GLU A 211 16.88 -11.89 10.83
C GLU A 211 16.84 -13.21 11.62
N GLY A 212 15.62 -13.70 11.90
CA GLY A 212 15.39 -14.92 12.67
C GLY A 212 15.34 -14.75 14.19
N VAL A 213 15.57 -13.54 14.72
CA VAL A 213 15.54 -13.27 16.17
C VAL A 213 14.10 -13.28 16.69
N LEU A 214 13.87 -13.93 17.83
CA LEU A 214 12.57 -13.93 18.51
C LEU A 214 12.39 -12.60 19.26
N CYS A 215 11.39 -11.82 18.88
CA CYS A 215 11.09 -10.50 19.41
C CYS A 215 9.72 -10.51 20.13
N ARG A 216 9.57 -9.71 21.18
CA ARG A 216 8.25 -9.48 21.79
C ARG A 216 7.50 -8.39 21.04
N PHE A 217 6.17 -8.51 20.99
CA PHE A 217 5.34 -7.47 20.39
C PHE A 217 5.30 -6.15 21.19
N ASP A 218 5.44 -6.20 22.51
CA ASP A 218 5.36 -5.04 23.41
C ASP A 218 6.67 -4.25 23.53
N THR A 219 7.80 -4.90 23.30
CA THR A 219 9.14 -4.28 23.25
C THR A 219 9.85 -4.67 21.95
N PRO A 220 9.44 -4.11 20.81
CA PRO A 220 10.16 -4.30 19.56
C PRO A 220 11.55 -3.64 19.61
N PRO A 221 12.54 -4.21 18.89
CA PRO A 221 13.94 -3.74 18.85
C PRO A 221 14.15 -2.47 18.02
#